data_AF-A0A7C7GEP7-F1
#
_entry.id   AF-A0A7C7GEP7-F1
#
_cell.length_a   1.000
_cell.length_b   1.000
_cell.length_c   1.000
_cell.angle_alpha   90.00
_cell.angle_beta   90.00
_cell.angle_gamma   90.00
#
_symmetry.space_group_name_H-M   'P 1'
#
loop_
_entity.id
_entity.type
_entity.pdbx_description
1 polymer ?
#
loop_
_entity_poly.entity_id
_entity_poly.type
_entity_poly.pdbx_seq_one_letter_code
_entity_poly.pdbx_strand_id
1 'polypeptide(L)'
;MGILYHSELESRILGIKVARSGRLDNFDENALLTEIIEGEYDVCKIKLLSTITDLFVRLDSLNMPYVINSLIVRSEVEITKSDSQANFELQFELFDGVKADVLKNLVKEIVANNTATNYTNTDLGKIISYESELEASAEYALGFNHLEDAGKKNWLIKMNSEYIGFVLGEINDDTFEGKLYGIIPAYRGENYSCEIMRFLKNMCFEEGLKYFTNDVVFQNVSSLKNILAESLNPIQSYIHVNINSLFSTSQSPKNKIEISVKGNDRQFLMENVFKHISDLIGNSYTMTSVQSKLIADFDGDVSLIISAPFQDNSGLLTCSRVMNSQNECCMYIYCRFDSIR
;
A
#
# COMPACT_ATOMS: atom_id res chain seq x y z
N MET A 1 0.59 6.79 -18.52
CA MET A 1 -0.13 6.35 -17.31
C MET A 1 0.45 7.13 -16.15
N GLY A 2 -0.39 7.57 -15.20
CA GLY A 2 0.09 8.17 -13.95
C GLY A 2 0.87 7.16 -13.10
N ILE A 3 1.63 7.67 -12.13
CA ILE A 3 2.40 6.88 -11.17
C ILE A 3 1.46 6.10 -10.24
N LEU A 4 0.34 6.73 -9.87
CA LEU A 4 -0.65 6.24 -8.93
C LEU A 4 -1.97 5.86 -9.62
N TYR A 5 -2.62 4.83 -9.08
CA TYR A 5 -4.01 4.50 -9.37
C TYR A 5 -4.82 4.39 -8.07
N HIS A 6 -6.09 4.78 -8.13
CA HIS A 6 -6.99 4.70 -6.99
C HIS A 6 -7.39 3.24 -6.72
N SER A 7 -7.28 2.81 -5.47
CA SER A 7 -7.73 1.49 -5.01
C SER A 7 -9.16 1.61 -4.47
N GLU A 8 -10.17 1.55 -5.34
CA GLU A 8 -11.58 1.76 -4.97
C GLU A 8 -12.05 0.78 -3.88
N LEU A 9 -11.77 -0.51 -4.05
CA LEU A 9 -12.17 -1.57 -3.13
C LEU A 9 -11.60 -1.34 -1.72
N GLU A 10 -10.29 -1.12 -1.66
CA GLU A 10 -9.57 -0.88 -0.41
C GLU A 10 -10.04 0.42 0.24
N SER A 11 -10.26 1.47 -0.56
CA SER A 11 -10.71 2.76 -0.03
C SER A 11 -12.09 2.67 0.62
N ARG A 12 -13.01 1.95 -0.03
CA ARG A 12 -14.37 1.70 0.49
C ARG A 12 -14.35 0.93 1.80
N ILE A 13 -13.53 -0.12 1.88
CA ILE A 13 -13.48 -1.01 3.07
C ILE A 13 -12.79 -0.30 4.24
N LEU A 14 -11.69 0.40 3.98
CA LEU A 14 -10.90 1.06 5.02
C LEU A 14 -11.47 2.43 5.42
N GLY A 15 -12.41 2.99 4.66
CA GLY A 15 -13.00 4.31 4.92
C GLY A 15 -12.04 5.48 4.70
N ILE A 16 -10.99 5.28 3.90
CA ILE A 16 -9.97 6.28 3.56
C ILE A 16 -9.65 6.23 2.07
N LYS A 17 -9.10 7.28 1.47
CA LYS A 17 -8.75 7.30 0.04
C LYS A 17 -7.36 6.71 -0.19
N VAL A 18 -7.31 5.48 -0.68
CA VAL A 18 -6.06 4.75 -0.95
C VAL A 18 -5.67 4.83 -2.41
N ALA A 19 -4.40 5.12 -2.66
CA ALA A 19 -3.74 4.95 -3.95
C ALA A 19 -2.65 3.88 -3.86
N ARG A 20 -2.36 3.27 -5.01
CA ARG A 20 -1.24 2.32 -5.17
C ARG A 20 -0.44 2.66 -6.41
N SER A 21 0.81 2.25 -6.46
CA SER A 21 1.60 2.23 -7.69
C SER A 21 1.78 0.80 -8.21
N GLY A 22 2.16 0.70 -9.49
CA GLY A 22 2.88 -0.48 -9.97
C GLY A 22 4.27 -0.60 -9.33
N ARG A 23 5.12 -1.44 -9.91
CA ARG A 23 6.56 -1.46 -9.59
C ARG A 23 7.21 -0.25 -10.25
N LEU A 24 7.94 0.54 -9.48
CA LEU A 24 8.59 1.76 -9.93
C LEU A 24 10.11 1.56 -9.88
N ASP A 25 10.75 1.53 -11.04
CA ASP A 25 12.21 1.52 -11.14
C ASP A 25 12.83 2.88 -10.78
N ASN A 26 12.02 3.93 -10.96
CA ASN A 26 12.29 5.30 -10.57
C ASN A 26 10.96 6.05 -10.41
N PHE A 27 10.97 7.23 -9.81
CA PHE A 27 9.82 8.14 -9.77
C PHE A 27 10.27 9.58 -10.07
N ASP A 28 9.34 10.51 -10.25
CA ASP A 28 9.63 11.95 -10.23
C ASP A 28 8.88 12.52 -9.02
N GLU A 29 9.58 13.22 -8.13
CA GLU A 29 9.07 13.70 -6.86
C GLU A 29 7.97 14.74 -7.05
N ASN A 30 8.07 15.56 -8.10
CA ASN A 30 7.08 16.58 -8.38
C ASN A 30 5.80 15.97 -8.94
N ALA A 31 5.93 15.03 -9.88
CA ALA A 31 4.81 14.30 -10.46
C ALA A 31 4.10 13.46 -9.39
N LEU A 32 4.84 12.69 -8.60
CA LEU A 32 4.27 11.88 -7.52
C LEU A 32 3.51 12.76 -6.53
N LEU A 33 4.14 13.84 -6.06
CA LEU A 33 3.47 14.74 -5.14
C LEU A 33 2.21 15.37 -5.74
N THR A 34 2.26 15.80 -7.01
CA THR A 34 1.11 16.37 -7.72
C THR A 34 -0.04 15.36 -7.80
N GLU A 35 0.24 14.10 -8.15
CA GLU A 35 -0.78 13.05 -8.18
C GLU A 35 -1.36 12.73 -6.79
N ILE A 36 -0.53 12.73 -5.73
CA ILE A 36 -1.00 12.55 -4.34
C ILE A 36 -2.03 13.63 -3.97
N ILE A 37 -1.68 14.86 -4.32
CA ILE A 37 -2.39 16.11 -4.04
C ILE A 37 -3.71 16.19 -4.82
N GLU A 38 -3.67 16.06 -6.14
CA GLU A 38 -4.85 16.14 -7.02
C GLU A 38 -5.79 14.98 -6.75
N GLY A 39 -5.22 13.81 -6.46
CA GLY A 39 -5.95 12.64 -6.05
C GLY A 39 -6.53 12.73 -4.64
N GLU A 40 -6.17 13.73 -3.83
CA GLU A 40 -6.56 13.85 -2.42
C GLU A 40 -6.41 12.54 -1.63
N TYR A 41 -5.39 11.74 -1.93
CA TYR A 41 -5.20 10.43 -1.31
C TYR A 41 -4.82 10.59 0.16
N ASP A 42 -5.36 9.75 1.05
CA ASP A 42 -4.91 9.67 2.45
C ASP A 42 -3.63 8.86 2.57
N VAL A 43 -3.54 7.79 1.78
CA VAL A 43 -2.43 6.84 1.82
C VAL A 43 -2.08 6.43 0.40
N CYS A 44 -0.80 6.51 0.07
CA CYS A 44 -0.26 5.98 -1.18
C CYS A 44 0.70 4.84 -0.89
N LYS A 45 0.38 3.63 -1.38
CA LYS A 45 1.23 2.44 -1.28
C LYS A 45 2.08 2.30 -2.53
N ILE A 46 3.38 2.55 -2.42
CA ILE A 46 4.29 2.52 -3.56
C ILE A 46 5.37 1.45 -3.41
N LYS A 47 5.68 0.76 -4.52
CA LYS A 47 6.74 -0.24 -4.60
C LYS A 47 7.92 0.33 -5.39
N LEU A 48 9.00 0.68 -4.70
CA LEU A 48 10.17 1.35 -5.27
C LEU A 48 11.32 0.37 -5.38
N LEU A 49 12.06 0.37 -6.50
CA LEU A 49 13.24 -0.47 -6.66
C LEU A 49 14.27 -0.15 -5.57
N SER A 50 14.82 -1.17 -4.92
CA SER A 50 15.71 -0.99 -3.77
C SER A 50 17.08 -0.40 -4.13
N THR A 51 17.43 -0.39 -5.43
CA THR A 51 18.73 0.10 -5.93
C THR A 51 18.76 1.60 -6.21
N ILE A 52 17.70 2.35 -5.88
CA ILE A 52 17.67 3.82 -6.01
C ILE A 52 18.58 4.41 -4.92
N THR A 53 19.76 4.91 -5.32
CA THR A 53 20.88 5.32 -4.43
C THR A 53 20.51 6.42 -3.43
N ASP A 54 19.57 7.30 -3.78
CA ASP A 54 19.14 8.46 -3.02
C ASP A 54 17.67 8.38 -2.58
N LEU A 55 17.10 7.17 -2.56
CA LEU A 55 15.68 6.92 -2.29
C LEU A 55 15.13 7.72 -1.10
N PHE A 56 15.80 7.67 0.05
CA PHE A 56 15.33 8.33 1.26
C PHE A 56 15.40 9.85 1.17
N VAL A 57 16.45 10.40 0.56
CA VAL A 57 16.56 11.85 0.31
C VAL A 57 15.37 12.33 -0.54
N ARG A 58 14.99 11.53 -1.54
CA ARG A 58 13.90 11.84 -2.45
C ARG A 58 12.52 11.70 -1.79
N LEU A 59 12.32 10.65 -0.98
CA LEU A 59 11.12 10.52 -0.14
C LEU A 59 11.01 11.66 0.87
N ASP A 60 12.11 12.05 1.52
CA ASP A 60 12.15 13.17 2.45
C ASP A 60 11.80 14.49 1.73
N SER A 61 12.20 14.64 0.46
CA SER A 61 11.87 15.82 -0.35
C SER A 61 10.38 15.94 -0.69
N LEU A 62 9.60 14.86 -0.57
CA LEU A 62 8.14 14.92 -0.68
C LEU A 62 7.52 15.67 0.49
N ASN A 63 8.23 15.82 1.61
CA ASN A 63 7.78 16.55 2.80
C ASN A 63 6.45 15.99 3.36
N MET A 64 6.19 14.71 3.12
CA MET A 64 5.04 13.97 3.64
C MET A 64 5.56 12.86 4.57
N PRO A 65 4.85 12.55 5.66
CA PRO A 65 5.19 11.38 6.47
C PRO A 65 5.12 10.12 5.61
N TYR A 66 6.10 9.25 5.75
CA TYR A 66 6.08 7.95 5.11
C TYR A 66 6.61 6.87 6.06
N VAL A 67 6.19 5.64 5.80
CA VAL A 67 6.64 4.46 6.53
C VAL A 67 7.15 3.43 5.53
N ILE A 68 8.32 2.87 5.83
CA ILE A 68 8.85 1.72 5.12
C ILE A 68 8.24 0.47 5.74
N ASN A 69 7.35 -0.21 5.02
CA ASN A 69 6.66 -1.38 5.53
C ASN A 69 7.53 -2.64 5.44
N SER A 70 8.15 -2.85 4.28
CA SER A 70 8.81 -4.12 3.97
C SER A 70 9.80 -3.99 2.83
N LEU A 71 10.80 -4.86 2.82
CA LEU A 71 11.61 -5.15 1.65
C LEU A 71 11.02 -6.41 1.01
N ILE A 72 10.68 -6.35 -0.27
CA ILE A 72 10.15 -7.46 -1.06
C ILE A 72 11.27 -7.95 -1.99
N VAL A 73 11.48 -9.26 -2.04
CA VAL A 73 12.34 -9.91 -3.01
C VAL A 73 11.44 -10.55 -4.06
N ARG A 74 11.65 -10.15 -5.31
CA ARG A 74 11.04 -10.82 -6.45
C ARG A 74 11.96 -11.92 -6.93
N SER A 75 11.41 -13.12 -7.05
CA SER A 75 12.12 -14.26 -7.60
C SER A 75 11.40 -14.85 -8.81
N GLU A 76 12.17 -15.51 -9.67
CA GLU A 76 11.69 -16.07 -10.94
C GLU A 76 12.29 -17.46 -11.18
N VAL A 77 11.52 -18.32 -11.84
CA VAL A 77 12.00 -19.57 -12.42
C VAL A 77 11.46 -19.72 -13.84
N GLU A 78 12.32 -20.17 -14.75
CA GLU A 78 11.93 -20.55 -16.11
C GLU A 78 11.28 -21.94 -16.11
N ILE A 79 10.15 -22.04 -16.78
CA ILE A 79 9.34 -23.26 -16.87
C ILE A 79 9.75 -24.04 -18.11
N THR A 80 10.57 -25.07 -17.90
CA THR A 80 11.11 -25.92 -18.97
C THR A 80 10.58 -27.35 -18.94
N LYS A 81 10.02 -27.77 -17.80
CA LYS A 81 9.49 -29.11 -17.55
C LYS A 81 8.50 -29.09 -16.39
N SER A 82 7.68 -30.13 -16.32
CA SER A 82 6.91 -30.44 -15.12
C SER A 82 7.82 -30.98 -14.00
N ASP A 83 7.50 -30.60 -12.77
CA ASP A 83 8.05 -31.15 -11.55
C ASP A 83 7.20 -32.32 -11.03
N SER A 84 7.86 -33.28 -10.39
CA SER A 84 7.16 -34.31 -9.62
C SER A 84 6.58 -33.71 -8.34
N GLN A 85 5.27 -33.87 -8.13
CA GLN A 85 4.65 -33.62 -6.82
C GLN A 85 5.05 -34.72 -5.84
N ALA A 86 5.35 -34.35 -4.59
CA ALA A 86 5.78 -35.30 -3.57
C ALA A 86 4.63 -35.74 -2.66
N ASN A 87 3.58 -34.92 -2.50
CA ASN A 87 2.44 -35.22 -1.63
C ASN A 87 1.13 -35.33 -2.42
N PHE A 88 0.61 -36.56 -2.55
CA PHE A 88 -0.65 -36.87 -3.23
C PHE A 88 -1.91 -36.55 -2.40
N GLU A 89 -1.76 -36.12 -1.14
CA GLU A 89 -2.89 -35.85 -0.23
C GLU A 89 -3.47 -34.44 -0.41
N LEU A 90 -2.69 -33.50 -0.96
CA LEU A 90 -3.16 -32.15 -1.25
C LEU A 90 -3.99 -32.14 -2.53
N GLN A 91 -5.19 -31.56 -2.45
CA GLN A 91 -6.05 -31.31 -3.60
C GLN A 91 -6.17 -29.81 -3.84
N PHE A 92 -6.06 -29.40 -5.10
CA PHE A 92 -6.18 -28.02 -5.52
C PHE A 92 -7.49 -27.85 -6.29
N GLU A 93 -8.40 -27.06 -5.73
CA GLU A 93 -9.70 -26.78 -6.32
C GLU A 93 -9.73 -25.34 -6.83
N LEU A 94 -9.85 -25.15 -8.15
CA LEU A 94 -9.93 -23.81 -8.75
C LEU A 94 -11.21 -23.11 -8.26
N PHE A 95 -11.06 -21.89 -7.76
CA PHE A 95 -12.13 -21.07 -7.20
C PHE A 95 -12.99 -20.45 -8.30
N ASP A 96 -14.30 -20.66 -8.21
CA ASP A 96 -15.33 -20.24 -9.16
C ASP A 96 -16.32 -19.21 -8.59
N GLY A 97 -16.08 -18.72 -7.36
CA GLY A 97 -16.99 -17.83 -6.65
C GLY A 97 -17.96 -18.51 -5.68
N VAL A 98 -18.30 -19.80 -5.85
CA VAL A 98 -19.33 -20.48 -5.05
C VAL A 98 -18.92 -20.59 -3.57
N LYS A 99 -17.61 -20.70 -3.31
CA LYS A 99 -17.06 -20.90 -1.97
C LYS A 99 -16.46 -19.63 -1.37
N ALA A 100 -17.05 -18.47 -1.67
CA ALA A 100 -16.55 -17.17 -1.23
C ALA A 100 -16.33 -17.10 0.29
N ASP A 101 -17.29 -17.58 1.09
CA ASP A 101 -17.16 -17.57 2.56
C ASP A 101 -15.99 -18.43 3.07
N VAL A 102 -15.73 -19.57 2.42
CA VAL A 102 -14.59 -20.43 2.75
C VAL A 102 -13.28 -19.69 2.48
N LEU A 103 -13.16 -19.08 1.30
CA LEU A 103 -11.98 -18.32 0.91
C LEU A 103 -11.76 -17.12 1.86
N LYS A 104 -12.81 -16.37 2.19
CA LYS A 104 -12.73 -15.25 3.14
C LYS A 104 -12.17 -15.72 4.48
N ASN A 105 -12.72 -16.79 5.05
CA ASN A 105 -12.27 -17.30 6.35
C ASN A 105 -10.81 -17.76 6.31
N LEU A 106 -10.41 -18.49 5.28
CA LEU A 106 -9.01 -18.90 5.09
C LEU A 106 -8.07 -17.71 5.03
N VAL A 107 -8.41 -16.68 4.23
CA VAL A 107 -7.59 -15.47 4.09
C VAL A 107 -7.43 -14.78 5.43
N LYS A 108 -8.54 -14.54 6.15
CA LYS A 108 -8.51 -13.89 7.46
C LYS A 108 -7.65 -14.67 8.45
N GLU A 109 -7.81 -15.98 8.54
CA GLU A 109 -7.03 -16.83 9.46
C GLU A 109 -5.53 -16.85 9.12
N ILE A 110 -5.19 -16.90 7.83
CA ILE A 110 -3.80 -16.92 7.35
C ILE A 110 -3.10 -15.58 7.62
N VAL A 111 -3.79 -14.47 7.32
CA VAL A 111 -3.28 -13.08 7.43
C VAL A 111 -3.30 -12.58 8.88
N ALA A 112 -4.12 -13.17 9.76
CA ALA A 112 -4.31 -12.70 11.12
C ALA A 112 -3.05 -12.71 12.00
N ASN A 113 -2.05 -13.52 11.66
CA ASN A 113 -0.81 -13.60 12.45
C ASN A 113 0.28 -12.60 12.01
N ASN A 114 -0.11 -11.37 11.65
CA ASN A 114 0.78 -10.30 11.17
C ASN A 114 1.63 -10.69 9.95
N THR A 115 0.98 -10.80 8.79
CA THR A 115 1.70 -10.78 7.51
C THR A 115 2.15 -9.36 7.17
N ALA A 116 3.12 -9.22 6.27
CA ALA A 116 3.72 -7.95 5.85
C ALA A 116 2.77 -6.92 5.19
N THR A 117 1.50 -7.27 5.10
CA THR A 117 0.40 -6.49 4.52
C THR A 117 -0.29 -5.59 5.54
N ASN A 118 -0.15 -5.87 6.84
CA ASN A 118 -0.92 -5.23 7.89
C ASN A 118 -0.28 -3.91 8.32
N TYR A 119 -1.07 -2.90 8.70
CA TYR A 119 -0.59 -1.56 9.10
C TYR A 119 -0.06 -1.55 10.55
N THR A 120 0.70 -2.59 10.90
CA THR A 120 1.07 -3.05 12.24
C THR A 120 1.80 -2.06 13.13
N ASN A 121 2.29 -0.94 12.59
CA ASN A 121 3.02 0.04 13.38
C ASN A 121 2.98 1.44 12.78
N THR A 122 1.83 1.83 12.24
CA THR A 122 1.66 3.16 11.66
C THR A 122 0.54 3.91 12.36
N ASP A 123 0.63 5.22 12.29
CA ASP A 123 -0.43 6.15 12.62
C ASP A 123 -1.79 5.82 11.98
N LEU A 124 -1.77 5.12 10.86
CA LEU A 124 -2.98 4.59 10.24
C LEU A 124 -3.69 3.54 11.11
N GLY A 125 -3.01 2.82 12.00
CA GLY A 125 -3.64 1.87 12.93
C GLY A 125 -4.57 2.53 13.96
N LYS A 126 -4.55 3.87 14.08
CA LYS A 126 -5.54 4.63 14.86
C LYS A 126 -6.82 4.91 14.06
N ILE A 127 -6.74 4.86 12.73
CA ILE A 127 -7.84 5.18 11.80
C ILE A 127 -8.45 3.90 11.23
N ILE A 128 -7.60 2.95 10.88
CA ILE A 128 -7.94 1.69 10.24
C ILE A 128 -8.04 0.61 11.31
N SER A 129 -9.20 -0.05 11.39
CA SER A 129 -9.35 -1.19 12.28
C SER A 129 -8.72 -2.44 11.67
N TYR A 130 -8.13 -3.27 12.52
CA TYR A 130 -7.57 -4.56 12.14
C TYR A 130 -8.58 -5.45 11.39
N GLU A 131 -9.86 -5.46 11.80
CA GLU A 131 -10.91 -6.20 11.09
C GLU A 131 -11.13 -5.69 9.65
N SER A 132 -11.00 -4.37 9.43
CA SER A 132 -11.12 -3.80 8.08
C SER A 132 -9.94 -4.20 7.19
N GLU A 133 -8.74 -4.35 7.74
CA GLU A 133 -7.58 -4.86 7.00
C GLU A 133 -7.76 -6.33 6.59
N LEU A 134 -8.28 -7.14 7.52
CA LEU A 134 -8.61 -8.54 7.23
C LEU A 134 -9.69 -8.65 6.17
N GLU A 135 -10.74 -7.82 6.23
CA GLU A 135 -11.79 -7.79 5.21
C GLU A 135 -11.24 -7.31 3.86
N ALA A 136 -10.39 -6.28 3.83
CA ALA A 136 -9.79 -5.80 2.58
C ALA A 136 -8.91 -6.87 1.92
N SER A 137 -8.18 -7.64 2.73
CA SER A 137 -7.37 -8.76 2.23
C SER A 137 -8.24 -9.90 1.68
N ALA A 138 -9.34 -10.23 2.36
CA ALA A 138 -10.28 -11.25 1.92
C ALA A 138 -10.99 -10.85 0.62
N GLU A 139 -11.47 -9.62 0.52
CA GLU A 139 -12.11 -9.06 -0.67
C GLU A 139 -11.14 -8.98 -1.86
N TYR A 140 -9.87 -8.61 -1.62
CA TYR A 140 -8.83 -8.68 -2.65
C TYR A 140 -8.68 -10.11 -3.21
N ALA A 141 -8.69 -11.13 -2.33
CA ALA A 141 -8.57 -12.51 -2.76
C ALA A 141 -9.80 -13.02 -3.54
N LEU A 142 -11.00 -12.55 -3.21
CA LEU A 142 -12.23 -12.85 -3.96
C LEU A 142 -12.18 -12.33 -5.40
N GLY A 143 -11.49 -11.21 -5.63
CA GLY A 143 -11.32 -10.64 -6.98
C GLY A 143 -10.49 -11.49 -7.94
N PHE A 144 -9.92 -12.62 -7.47
CA PHE A 144 -9.22 -13.61 -8.29
C PHE A 144 -10.15 -14.74 -8.71
N ASN A 145 -11.25 -14.38 -9.37
CA ASN A 145 -12.23 -15.32 -9.92
C ASN A 145 -11.96 -15.53 -11.43
N HIS A 146 -11.54 -16.74 -11.79
CA HIS A 146 -11.19 -17.08 -13.17
C HIS A 146 -12.38 -17.02 -14.15
N LEU A 147 -13.62 -17.08 -13.64
CA LEU A 147 -14.83 -16.94 -14.45
C LEU A 147 -15.10 -15.49 -14.85
N GLU A 148 -14.60 -14.52 -14.07
CA GLU A 148 -14.74 -13.09 -14.36
C GLU A 148 -13.53 -12.56 -15.15
N ASP A 149 -12.34 -13.10 -14.89
CA ASP A 149 -11.09 -12.74 -15.54
C ASP A 149 -10.21 -13.98 -15.70
N ALA A 150 -10.11 -14.49 -16.92
CA ALA A 150 -9.35 -15.71 -17.22
C ALA A 150 -7.84 -15.58 -16.90
N GLY A 151 -7.31 -14.35 -16.80
CA GLY A 151 -5.94 -14.11 -16.39
C GLY A 151 -5.75 -14.29 -14.88
N LYS A 152 -6.80 -14.20 -14.06
CA LYS A 152 -6.71 -14.37 -12.61
C LYS A 152 -7.07 -15.78 -12.19
N LYS A 153 -6.28 -16.33 -11.28
CA LYS A 153 -6.48 -17.68 -10.77
C LYS A 153 -6.37 -17.69 -9.25
N ASN A 154 -7.24 -18.47 -8.63
CA ASN A 154 -7.21 -18.74 -7.21
C ASN A 154 -7.57 -20.21 -6.99
N TRP A 155 -6.79 -20.93 -6.20
CA TRP A 155 -7.06 -22.31 -5.84
C TRP A 155 -7.23 -22.43 -4.34
N LEU A 156 -8.28 -23.12 -3.94
CA LEU A 156 -8.48 -23.61 -2.58
C LEU A 156 -7.72 -24.92 -2.41
N ILE A 157 -7.01 -25.04 -1.29
CA ILE A 157 -6.17 -26.19 -0.97
C ILE A 157 -6.90 -27.04 0.06
N LYS A 158 -7.11 -28.32 -0.25
CA LYS A 158 -7.71 -29.30 0.65
C LYS A 158 -6.72 -30.36 1.09
N MET A 159 -6.95 -30.86 2.31
CA MET A 159 -6.39 -32.12 2.79
C MET A 159 -7.48 -32.87 3.55
N ASN A 160 -7.67 -34.16 3.26
CA ASN A 160 -8.68 -35.00 3.92
C ASN A 160 -10.11 -34.40 3.97
N SER A 161 -10.52 -33.71 2.90
CA SER A 161 -11.81 -32.98 2.76
C SER A 161 -11.92 -31.65 3.53
N GLU A 162 -10.90 -31.26 4.29
CA GLU A 162 -10.83 -29.96 4.95
C GLU A 162 -10.09 -28.95 4.07
N TYR A 163 -10.58 -27.71 4.00
CA TYR A 163 -9.87 -26.61 3.36
C TYR A 163 -8.82 -26.05 4.32
N ILE A 164 -7.55 -26.14 3.93
CA ILE A 164 -6.42 -25.78 4.80
C ILE A 164 -5.64 -24.56 4.30
N GLY A 165 -5.96 -24.06 3.11
CA GLY A 165 -5.27 -22.90 2.55
C GLY A 165 -5.75 -22.50 1.18
N PHE A 166 -5.04 -21.54 0.60
CA PHE A 166 -5.30 -21.04 -0.75
C PHE A 166 -4.01 -20.54 -1.40
N VAL A 167 -4.07 -20.37 -2.72
CA VAL A 167 -3.06 -19.68 -3.52
C VAL A 167 -3.72 -18.91 -4.63
N LEU A 168 -3.29 -17.67 -4.87
CA LEU A 168 -3.80 -16.83 -5.94
C LEU A 168 -2.67 -16.10 -6.68
N GLY A 169 -2.92 -15.85 -7.96
CA GLY A 169 -2.02 -15.13 -8.84
C GLY A 169 -2.69 -14.76 -10.15
N GLU A 170 -1.94 -14.09 -11.00
CA GLU A 170 -2.42 -13.64 -12.31
C GLU A 170 -1.41 -13.98 -13.40
N ILE A 171 -1.93 -14.18 -14.62
CA ILE A 171 -1.15 -14.40 -15.83
C ILE A 171 -1.00 -13.06 -16.53
N ASN A 172 0.24 -12.66 -16.74
CA ASN A 172 0.63 -11.50 -17.52
C ASN A 172 1.56 -11.98 -18.63
N ASP A 173 1.11 -11.89 -19.88
CA ASP A 173 1.81 -12.41 -21.06
C ASP A 173 2.18 -13.89 -20.92
N ASP A 174 3.47 -14.22 -20.85
CA ASP A 174 4.00 -15.58 -20.71
C ASP A 174 4.38 -15.94 -19.27
N THR A 175 3.93 -15.15 -18.29
CA THR A 175 4.35 -15.25 -16.89
C THR A 175 3.16 -15.39 -15.94
N PHE A 176 3.20 -16.38 -15.06
CA PHE A 176 2.32 -16.40 -13.88
C PHE A 176 2.99 -15.68 -12.71
N GLU A 177 2.31 -14.71 -12.11
CA GLU A 177 2.76 -13.98 -10.93
C GLU A 177 1.94 -14.39 -9.70
N GLY A 178 2.56 -15.12 -8.78
CA GLY A 178 2.00 -15.43 -7.47
C GLY A 178 1.88 -14.17 -6.62
N LYS A 179 0.67 -13.86 -6.15
CA LYS A 179 0.39 -12.64 -5.36
C LYS A 179 0.22 -12.92 -3.88
N LEU A 180 -0.48 -14.00 -3.54
CA LEU A 180 -0.73 -14.37 -2.16
C LEU A 180 -1.00 -15.87 -2.06
N TYR A 181 -0.44 -16.52 -1.04
CA TYR A 181 -0.79 -17.89 -0.69
C TYR A 181 -0.48 -18.14 0.78
N GLY A 182 -1.13 -19.15 1.33
CA GLY A 182 -0.84 -19.57 2.68
C GLY A 182 -1.60 -20.81 3.09
N ILE A 183 -1.15 -21.35 4.21
CA ILE A 183 -1.76 -22.47 4.92
C ILE A 183 -2.16 -21.98 6.31
N ILE A 184 -3.34 -22.37 6.78
CA ILE A 184 -3.82 -22.01 8.11
C ILE A 184 -2.86 -22.51 9.18
N PRO A 185 -2.74 -21.82 10.33
CA PRO A 185 -1.71 -22.10 11.34
C PRO A 185 -1.61 -23.57 11.78
N ALA A 186 -2.74 -24.27 11.91
CA ALA A 186 -2.80 -25.66 12.35
C ALA A 186 -2.05 -26.65 11.43
N TYR A 187 -1.85 -26.29 10.16
CA TYR A 187 -1.24 -27.14 9.13
C TYR A 187 0.14 -26.64 8.68
N ARG A 188 0.74 -25.65 9.37
CA ARG A 188 2.07 -25.13 9.01
C ARG A 188 3.20 -26.07 9.46
N GLY A 189 4.31 -26.09 8.70
CA GLY A 189 5.53 -26.84 9.02
C GLY A 189 5.74 -28.13 8.23
N GLU A 190 4.73 -28.57 7.48
CA GLU A 190 4.70 -29.83 6.72
C GLU A 190 5.20 -29.70 5.27
N ASN A 191 6.08 -28.73 4.98
CA ASN A 191 6.58 -28.40 3.63
C ASN A 191 5.51 -28.10 2.56
N TYR A 192 4.23 -27.90 2.94
CA TYR A 192 3.14 -27.65 2.00
C TYR A 192 3.38 -26.43 1.09
N SER A 193 4.14 -25.43 1.54
CA SER A 193 4.51 -24.29 0.67
C SER A 193 5.33 -24.71 -0.56
N CYS A 194 6.23 -25.69 -0.42
CA CYS A 194 6.98 -26.25 -1.56
C CYS A 194 6.05 -26.99 -2.51
N GLU A 195 5.10 -27.78 -1.99
CA GLU A 195 4.12 -28.49 -2.82
C GLU A 195 3.21 -27.51 -3.58
N ILE A 196 2.78 -26.41 -2.95
CA ILE A 196 2.04 -25.34 -3.63
C ILE A 196 2.86 -24.79 -4.79
N MET A 197 4.16 -24.50 -4.59
CA MET A 197 5.01 -23.97 -5.66
C MET A 197 5.21 -24.97 -6.80
N ARG A 198 5.38 -26.27 -6.51
CA ARG A 198 5.46 -27.33 -7.53
C ARG A 198 4.16 -27.43 -8.31
N PHE A 199 3.02 -27.37 -7.62
CA PHE A 199 1.71 -27.30 -8.26
C PHE A 199 1.61 -26.10 -9.21
N LEU A 200 1.99 -24.90 -8.78
CA LEU A 200 1.96 -23.71 -9.64
C LEU A 200 2.90 -23.82 -10.85
N LYS A 201 4.10 -24.37 -10.69
CA LYS A 201 5.04 -24.59 -11.80
C LYS A 201 4.49 -25.60 -12.80
N ASN A 202 3.86 -26.67 -12.32
CA ASN A 202 3.18 -27.64 -13.18
C ASN A 202 2.01 -27.01 -13.94
N MET A 203 1.19 -26.20 -13.26
CA MET A 203 0.14 -25.44 -13.90
C MET A 203 0.71 -24.51 -14.99
N CYS A 204 1.80 -23.80 -14.70
CA CYS A 204 2.48 -22.96 -15.71
C CYS A 204 2.94 -23.79 -16.92
N PHE A 205 3.50 -24.98 -16.68
CA PHE A 205 3.93 -25.88 -17.75
C PHE A 205 2.76 -26.38 -18.60
N GLU A 206 1.65 -26.76 -17.97
CA GLU A 206 0.42 -27.20 -18.63
C GLU A 206 -0.26 -26.09 -19.44
N GLU A 207 -0.25 -24.85 -18.93
CA GLU A 207 -0.79 -23.67 -19.61
C GLU A 207 0.18 -23.07 -20.65
N GLY A 208 1.39 -23.62 -20.79
CA GLY A 208 2.39 -23.16 -21.76
C GLY A 208 3.04 -21.81 -21.42
N LEU A 209 3.03 -21.44 -20.14
CA LEU A 209 3.70 -20.25 -19.62
C LEU A 209 5.20 -20.49 -19.52
N LYS A 210 5.99 -19.44 -19.77
CA LYS A 210 7.44 -19.48 -19.78
C LYS A 210 8.05 -19.24 -18.40
N TYR A 211 7.40 -18.43 -17.56
CA TYR A 211 7.94 -18.04 -16.26
C TYR A 211 6.92 -18.18 -15.13
N PHE A 212 7.43 -18.53 -13.96
CA PHE A 212 6.72 -18.35 -12.70
C PHE A 212 7.49 -17.35 -11.84
N THR A 213 6.80 -16.30 -11.38
CA THR A 213 7.36 -15.29 -10.48
C THR A 213 6.61 -15.23 -9.16
N ASN A 214 7.34 -14.92 -8.09
CA ASN A 214 6.77 -14.80 -6.75
C ASN A 214 7.46 -13.66 -5.98
N ASP A 215 6.66 -12.83 -5.30
CA ASP A 215 7.13 -11.76 -4.43
C ASP A 215 7.10 -12.26 -2.97
N VAL A 216 8.24 -12.22 -2.29
CA VAL A 216 8.33 -12.61 -0.87
C VAL A 216 8.89 -11.46 -0.05
N VAL A 217 8.29 -11.19 1.10
CA VAL A 217 8.83 -10.23 2.05
C VAL A 217 10.11 -10.78 2.67
N PHE A 218 11.19 -10.00 2.59
CA PHE A 218 12.54 -10.41 2.99
C PHE A 218 12.60 -10.88 4.45
N GLN A 219 11.83 -10.26 5.33
CA GLN A 219 11.73 -10.64 6.74
C GLN A 219 11.07 -12.01 6.96
N ASN A 220 10.31 -12.52 5.98
CA ASN A 220 9.73 -13.86 6.02
C ASN A 220 10.74 -14.91 5.56
N VAL A 221 11.68 -15.22 6.44
CA VAL A 221 12.77 -16.18 6.20
C VAL A 221 12.24 -17.56 5.81
N SER A 222 11.07 -17.98 6.33
CA SER A 222 10.48 -19.27 5.96
C SER A 222 10.06 -19.30 4.50
N SER A 223 9.32 -18.29 4.03
CA SER A 223 8.95 -18.18 2.61
C SER A 223 10.18 -18.04 1.72
N LEU A 224 11.19 -17.27 2.12
CA LEU A 224 12.46 -17.16 1.38
C LEU A 224 13.18 -18.51 1.22
N LYS A 225 13.23 -19.32 2.28
CA LYS A 225 13.82 -20.67 2.20
C LYS A 225 13.06 -21.55 1.22
N ASN A 226 11.73 -21.51 1.25
CA ASN A 226 10.90 -22.34 0.40
C ASN A 226 11.06 -21.96 -1.08
N ILE A 227 11.09 -20.66 -1.44
CA ILE A 227 11.28 -20.26 -2.84
C ILE A 227 12.65 -20.69 -3.38
N LEU A 228 13.71 -20.60 -2.57
CA LEU A 228 15.06 -21.02 -2.95
C LEU A 228 15.14 -22.55 -3.11
N ALA A 229 14.44 -23.30 -2.25
CA ALA A 229 14.34 -24.75 -2.37
C ALA A 229 13.68 -25.21 -3.67
N GLU A 230 12.73 -24.42 -4.19
CA GLU A 230 12.03 -24.69 -5.46
C GLU A 230 12.70 -24.03 -6.69
N SER A 231 13.94 -23.57 -6.53
CA SER A 231 14.79 -22.98 -7.58
C SER A 231 14.29 -21.66 -8.17
N LEU A 232 13.48 -20.90 -7.41
CA LEU A 232 13.16 -19.52 -7.77
C LEU A 232 14.35 -18.62 -7.39
N ASN A 233 14.97 -18.02 -8.40
CA ASN A 233 16.14 -17.17 -8.23
C ASN A 233 15.72 -15.72 -7.98
N PRO A 234 16.27 -15.02 -6.97
CA PRO A 234 16.04 -13.60 -6.79
C PRO A 234 16.51 -12.81 -8.01
N ILE A 235 15.63 -12.00 -8.58
CA ILE A 235 15.94 -11.15 -9.75
C ILE A 235 15.94 -9.66 -9.40
N GLN A 236 15.09 -9.24 -8.47
CA GLN A 236 14.93 -7.83 -8.08
C GLN A 236 14.48 -7.73 -6.63
N SER A 237 14.64 -6.54 -6.03
CA SER A 237 14.03 -6.24 -4.75
C SER A 237 13.42 -4.85 -4.72
N TYR A 238 12.31 -4.73 -3.99
CA TYR A 238 11.49 -3.53 -3.90
C TYR A 238 11.27 -3.13 -2.46
N ILE A 239 11.39 -1.85 -2.16
CA ILE A 239 10.99 -1.26 -0.88
C ILE A 239 9.52 -0.85 -1.01
N HIS A 240 8.69 -1.36 -0.13
CA HIS A 240 7.28 -0.98 -0.03
C HIS A 240 7.14 0.18 0.95
N VAL A 241 6.65 1.31 0.46
CA VAL A 241 6.51 2.55 1.22
C VAL A 241 5.03 2.95 1.26
N ASN A 242 4.55 3.34 2.43
CA ASN A 242 3.29 4.06 2.58
C ASN A 242 3.59 5.55 2.75
N ILE A 243 3.10 6.40 1.87
CA ILE A 243 3.08 7.85 2.07
C ILE A 243 1.73 8.20 2.71
N ASN A 244 1.76 8.85 3.87
CA ASN A 244 0.59 9.12 4.71
C ASN A 244 0.24 10.61 4.66
N SER A 245 -0.49 11.02 3.63
CA SER A 245 -0.91 12.41 3.41
C SER A 245 -2.18 12.80 4.17
N LEU A 246 -3.05 11.84 4.50
CA LEU A 246 -4.21 11.96 5.41
C LEU A 246 -5.24 13.06 5.06
N PHE A 247 -5.37 13.41 3.78
CA PHE A 247 -6.19 14.55 3.34
C PHE A 247 -7.68 14.47 3.69
N SER A 248 -8.29 13.28 3.63
CA SER A 248 -9.73 13.06 3.84
C SER A 248 -10.08 12.70 5.29
N THR A 249 -9.11 12.21 6.08
CA THR A 249 -9.30 11.82 7.50
C THR A 249 -9.41 12.97 8.51
N SER A 250 -9.54 14.20 8.01
CA SER A 250 -9.70 15.40 8.82
C SER A 250 -11.00 15.38 9.65
N GLN A 251 -10.94 14.99 10.93
CA GLN A 251 -12.11 14.95 11.83
C GLN A 251 -12.58 16.33 12.33
N SER A 252 -11.80 17.40 12.15
CA SER A 252 -12.25 18.76 12.46
C SER A 252 -13.09 19.34 11.32
N PRO A 253 -14.09 20.20 11.61
CA PRO A 253 -14.74 20.99 10.56
C PRO A 253 -13.65 21.68 9.75
N LYS A 254 -13.73 21.55 8.40
CA LYS A 254 -12.80 22.22 7.48
C LYS A 254 -12.86 23.72 7.77
N ASN A 255 -11.95 24.21 8.60
CA ASN A 255 -11.85 25.62 8.91
C ASN A 255 -11.26 26.27 7.67
N LYS A 256 -12.16 26.77 6.81
CA LYS A 256 -11.78 27.61 5.68
C LYS A 256 -11.49 29.00 6.25
N ILE A 257 -10.24 29.44 6.12
CA ILE A 257 -9.79 30.76 6.54
C ILE A 257 -9.47 31.54 5.27
N GLU A 258 -10.05 32.72 5.11
CA GLU A 258 -9.76 33.58 3.97
C GLU A 258 -8.63 34.54 4.35
N ILE A 259 -7.56 34.54 3.55
CA ILE A 259 -6.37 35.38 3.74
C ILE A 259 -6.21 36.22 2.48
N SER A 260 -6.38 37.53 2.59
CA SER A 260 -6.07 38.44 1.50
C SER A 260 -4.56 38.65 1.42
N VAL A 261 -3.92 38.20 0.35
CA VAL A 261 -2.51 38.44 0.08
C VAL A 261 -2.39 39.45 -1.06
N LYS A 262 -1.52 40.45 -0.92
CA LYS A 262 -1.24 41.40 -1.99
C LYS A 262 0.06 41.03 -2.69
N GLY A 263 -0.03 40.59 -3.94
CA GLY A 263 1.10 40.10 -4.71
C GLY A 263 1.61 38.72 -4.25
N ASN A 264 2.66 38.23 -4.89
CA ASN A 264 3.29 36.93 -4.63
C ASN A 264 4.15 36.93 -3.33
N ASP A 265 3.70 37.59 -2.27
CA ASP A 265 4.43 37.69 -0.99
C ASP A 265 4.29 36.40 -0.18
N ARG A 266 5.14 35.43 -0.53
CA ARG A 266 5.22 34.13 0.14
C ARG A 266 5.53 34.26 1.62
N GLN A 267 6.37 35.21 2.03
CA GLN A 267 6.72 35.35 3.44
C GLN A 267 5.51 35.77 4.25
N PHE A 268 4.77 36.79 3.80
CA PHE A 268 3.54 37.24 4.43
C PHE A 268 2.49 36.12 4.52
N LEU A 269 2.29 35.37 3.42
CA LEU A 269 1.36 34.23 3.42
C LEU A 269 1.75 33.19 4.46
N MET A 270 3.02 32.77 4.49
CA MET A 270 3.50 31.77 5.45
C MET A 270 3.34 32.25 6.91
N GLU A 271 3.69 33.50 7.21
CA GLU A 271 3.52 34.08 8.56
C GLU A 271 2.05 34.06 9.01
N ASN A 272 1.11 34.42 8.13
CA ASN A 272 -0.32 34.41 8.43
C ASN A 272 -0.87 32.99 8.59
N VAL A 273 -0.44 32.05 7.74
CA VAL A 273 -0.82 30.64 7.87
C VAL A 273 -0.32 30.08 9.19
N PHE A 274 0.94 30.30 9.55
CA PHE A 274 1.50 29.81 10.81
C PHE A 274 0.78 30.36 12.01
N LYS A 275 0.51 31.66 12.01
CA LYS A 275 -0.26 32.28 13.09
C LYS A 275 -1.60 31.59 13.27
N HIS A 276 -2.37 31.40 12.19
CA HIS A 276 -3.69 30.75 12.27
C HIS A 276 -3.61 29.29 12.71
N ILE A 277 -2.65 28.51 12.19
CA ILE A 277 -2.49 27.12 12.60
C ILE A 277 -2.09 27.07 14.09
N SER A 278 -1.20 27.95 14.55
CA SER A 278 -0.78 28.02 15.95
C SER A 278 -1.94 28.41 16.86
N ASP A 279 -2.75 29.39 16.46
CA ASP A 279 -3.95 29.81 17.18
C ASP A 279 -5.00 28.67 17.26
N LEU A 280 -5.14 27.88 16.18
CA LEU A 280 -6.08 26.75 16.12
C LEU A 280 -5.66 25.61 17.05
N ILE A 281 -4.38 25.28 17.08
CA ILE A 281 -3.82 24.19 17.89
C ILE A 281 -3.70 24.60 19.36
N GLY A 282 -3.51 25.89 19.63
CA GLY A 282 -3.35 26.45 20.96
C GLY A 282 -1.98 26.14 21.57
N ASN A 283 -1.80 26.56 22.83
CA ASN A 283 -0.51 26.49 23.55
C ASN A 283 -0.13 25.08 24.04
N SER A 284 -0.81 24.02 23.59
CA SER A 284 -0.52 22.64 24.00
C SER A 284 0.57 21.98 23.15
N TYR A 285 0.93 22.60 22.03
CA TYR A 285 1.92 22.06 21.10
C TYR A 285 2.91 23.12 20.64
N THR A 286 4.14 22.71 20.35
CA THR A 286 5.17 23.54 19.72
C THR A 286 5.39 23.07 18.30
N MET A 287 5.30 23.98 17.32
CA MET A 287 5.62 23.65 15.94
C MET A 287 7.11 23.30 15.82
N THR A 288 7.41 22.06 15.42
CA THR A 288 8.77 21.54 15.31
C THR A 288 9.29 21.54 13.88
N SER A 289 8.40 21.48 12.90
CA SER A 289 8.77 21.71 11.51
C SER A 289 7.63 22.32 10.69
N VAL A 290 8.02 23.08 9.67
CA VAL A 290 7.11 23.49 8.59
C VAL A 290 7.79 23.24 7.27
N GLN A 291 7.05 22.62 6.36
CA GLN A 291 7.38 22.58 4.96
C GLN A 291 6.25 23.19 4.13
N SER A 292 6.61 23.89 3.05
CA SER A 292 5.66 24.39 2.08
C SER A 292 6.13 24.14 0.67
N LYS A 293 5.19 23.76 -0.21
CA LYS A 293 5.44 23.64 -1.64
C LYS A 293 4.50 24.55 -2.41
N LEU A 294 5.09 25.44 -3.19
CA LEU A 294 4.38 26.24 -4.18
C LEU A 294 4.12 25.36 -5.41
N ILE A 295 2.87 25.30 -5.84
CA ILE A 295 2.44 24.58 -7.04
C ILE A 295 2.19 25.57 -8.18
N ALA A 296 1.60 26.71 -7.85
CA ALA A 296 1.31 27.78 -8.79
C ALA A 296 1.50 29.13 -8.12
N ASP A 297 1.74 30.16 -8.93
CA ASP A 297 1.70 31.54 -8.46
C ASP A 297 0.33 31.86 -7.86
N PHE A 298 0.31 32.76 -6.88
CA PHE A 298 -0.92 33.22 -6.24
C PHE A 298 -0.94 34.76 -6.28
N ASP A 299 -2.04 35.33 -6.76
CA ASP A 299 -2.30 36.77 -6.66
C ASP A 299 -3.76 37.00 -6.26
N GLY A 300 -3.98 37.96 -5.35
CA GLY A 300 -5.28 38.26 -4.77
C GLY A 300 -5.67 37.42 -3.55
N ASP A 301 -6.98 37.29 -3.33
CA ASP A 301 -7.52 36.57 -2.17
C ASP A 301 -7.24 35.07 -2.28
N VAL A 302 -6.65 34.50 -1.21
CA VAL A 302 -6.43 33.06 -1.10
C VAL A 302 -7.23 32.49 0.08
N SER A 303 -7.65 31.24 -0.05
CA SER A 303 -8.33 30.50 1.01
C SER A 303 -7.39 29.43 1.57
N LEU A 304 -7.10 29.51 2.86
CA LEU A 304 -6.43 28.45 3.60
C LEU A 304 -7.46 27.41 4.03
N ILE A 305 -7.31 26.18 3.56
CA ILE A 305 -8.04 25.01 4.02
C ILE A 305 -7.10 24.22 4.92
N ILE A 306 -7.32 24.28 6.23
CA ILE A 306 -6.57 23.45 7.18
C ILE A 306 -7.27 22.10 7.27
N SER A 307 -6.62 21.04 6.80
CA SER A 307 -7.00 19.67 7.10
C SER A 307 -6.56 19.35 8.52
N ALA A 308 -7.47 18.74 9.30
CA ALA A 308 -7.38 18.65 10.75
C ALA A 308 -6.03 18.12 11.26
N PRO A 309 -5.65 18.53 12.48
CA PRO A 309 -4.48 18.00 13.15
C PRO A 309 -4.58 16.48 13.37
N PHE A 310 -3.61 15.74 12.83
CA PHE A 310 -3.44 14.31 13.08
C PHE A 310 -2.49 14.10 14.26
N GLN A 311 -2.93 13.44 15.33
CA GLN A 311 -2.10 13.20 16.50
C GLN A 311 -1.39 11.83 16.41
N ASP A 312 -0.10 11.84 16.08
CA ASP A 312 0.78 10.68 16.20
C ASP A 312 1.40 10.56 17.61
N ASN A 313 2.14 9.48 17.86
CA ASN A 313 2.83 9.28 19.16
C ASN A 313 4.01 10.24 19.39
N SER A 314 4.34 11.04 18.38
CA SER A 314 5.50 11.93 18.28
C SER A 314 5.12 13.39 17.96
N GLY A 315 3.83 13.74 17.92
CA GLY A 315 3.37 15.06 17.49
C GLY A 315 1.98 15.14 16.85
N LEU A 316 1.66 16.32 16.35
CA LEU A 316 0.49 16.72 15.60
C LEU A 316 0.93 17.07 14.17
N LEU A 317 0.28 16.55 13.14
CA LEU A 317 0.53 16.95 11.76
C LEU A 317 -0.69 17.68 11.21
N THR A 318 -0.51 18.89 10.72
CA THR A 318 -1.53 19.59 9.93
C THR A 318 -1.08 19.68 8.49
N CYS A 319 -1.94 19.27 7.57
CA CYS A 319 -1.79 19.65 6.17
C CYS A 319 -2.73 20.81 5.87
N SER A 320 -2.22 21.87 5.28
CA SER A 320 -3.01 23.00 4.83
C SER A 320 -2.85 23.23 3.34
N ARG A 321 -3.94 23.61 2.69
CA ARG A 321 -3.98 23.98 1.27
C ARG A 321 -4.27 25.46 1.15
N VAL A 322 -3.52 26.16 0.33
CA VAL A 322 -3.80 27.54 -0.05
C VAL A 322 -4.41 27.51 -1.43
N MET A 323 -5.68 27.92 -1.53
CA MET A 323 -6.44 27.97 -2.77
C MET A 323 -6.48 29.40 -3.29
N ASN A 324 -6.31 29.62 -4.60
CA ASN A 324 -6.57 30.94 -5.19
C ASN A 324 -8.09 31.25 -5.27
N SER A 325 -8.42 32.42 -5.82
CA SER A 325 -9.79 32.86 -6.08
C SER A 325 -10.57 31.97 -7.07
N GLN A 326 -9.87 31.17 -7.87
CA GLN A 326 -10.47 30.17 -8.77
C GLN A 326 -10.65 28.80 -8.11
N ASN A 327 -10.34 28.70 -6.81
CA ASN A 327 -10.36 27.46 -6.03
C ASN A 327 -9.38 26.40 -6.56
N GLU A 328 -8.25 26.82 -7.12
CA GLU A 328 -7.12 25.98 -7.48
C GLU A 328 -6.07 26.00 -6.38
N CYS A 329 -5.45 24.86 -6.08
CA CYS A 329 -4.46 24.82 -5.02
C CYS A 329 -3.12 25.39 -5.49
N CYS A 330 -2.70 26.49 -4.87
CA CYS A 330 -1.43 27.16 -5.16
C CYS A 330 -0.31 26.70 -4.24
N MET A 331 -0.62 26.26 -3.02
CA MET A 331 0.40 25.87 -2.04
C MET A 331 -0.08 24.79 -1.08
N TYR A 332 0.80 23.85 -0.78
CA TYR A 332 0.64 22.91 0.33
C TYR A 332 1.56 23.30 1.47
N ILE A 333 1.06 23.17 2.69
CA ILE A 333 1.81 23.46 3.90
C ILE A 333 1.64 22.28 4.86
N TYR A 334 2.74 21.64 5.21
CA TYR A 334 2.80 20.59 6.20
C TYR A 334 3.46 21.16 7.44
N CYS A 335 2.74 21.20 8.55
CA CYS A 335 3.27 21.60 9.83
C CYS A 335 3.25 20.42 10.78
N ARG A 336 4.38 20.15 11.42
CA ARG A 336 4.51 19.20 12.51
C ARG A 336 4.60 19.97 13.82
N PHE A 337 3.91 19.48 14.84
CA PHE A 337 3.95 20.03 16.19
C PHE A 337 4.26 18.92 17.19
N ASP A 338 4.98 19.21 18.25
CA ASP A 338 5.20 18.24 19.34
C ASP A 338 4.46 18.72 20.59
N SER A 339 3.94 17.80 21.41
CA SER A 339 3.26 18.18 22.65
C SER A 339 4.22 18.89 23.61
N ILE A 340 3.79 20.00 24.19
CA ILE A 340 4.50 20.61 25.32
C ILE A 340 4.17 19.76 26.55
N ARG A 341 5.17 18.98 27.01
CA ARG A 341 5.02 18.09 28.18
C ARG A 341 4.78 18.86 29.47
#